data_AF-A0A7R9KS56-F1
#
_entry.id   AF-A0A7R9KS56-F1
#
_cell.length_a   1.000
_cell.length_b   1.000
_cell.length_c   1.000
_cell.angle_alpha   90.00
_cell.angle_beta   90.00
_cell.angle_gamma   90.00
#
_symmetry.space_group_name_H-M   'P 1'
#
loop_
_entity.id
_entity.type
_entity.pdbx_description
1 polymer ?
#
loop_
_entity_poly.entity_id
_entity_poly.type
_entity_poly.pdbx_seq_one_letter_code
_entity_poly.pdbx_strand_id
1 'polypeptide(L)'
;MARPTDEVESIVREDVEKFVKYRDSVCGNVVNKDVKMNGEFMIANGNYGETNGNGYDMDVEEEEAPHIKFYTSRISPWCRAVKMLATHLNIPMREIYIRPFIDTTTEEYKKINPCHTVPAIDDNGFLLWESRAIMQYLCNKYAPDSTLYPKDPQLRATVDRLLNFDLKTLSHAVISAHFEFTLPNEYSASRSDTFVELTDSLTFLEIFLINKDYVAGDVLTIADISLLANVTHLEIAVEFDLSSYPNIWGWFNRLRRELTYYDRLTKVAHDEHRELIKNLRNAHDEWTAIHFCAFCPADDNEQHTTAQHPKSGGARELLLPLITNNWSQSTV
;
A
#
# COMPACT_ATOMS: atom_id res chain seq x y z
N MET A 1 2.15 -1.52 42.33
CA MET A 1 1.63 -1.97 41.02
C MET A 1 0.67 -3.11 41.29
N ALA A 2 -0.63 -2.92 41.05
CA ALA A 2 -1.61 -3.99 41.17
C ALA A 2 -1.37 -4.99 40.04
N ARG A 3 -1.32 -6.30 40.36
CA ARG A 3 -1.28 -7.35 39.34
C ARG A 3 -2.60 -7.31 38.55
N PRO A 4 -2.60 -7.67 37.26
CA PRO A 4 -3.84 -7.88 36.52
C PRO A 4 -4.74 -8.83 37.32
N THR A 5 -6.04 -8.53 37.38
CA THR A 5 -7.01 -9.42 38.01
C THR A 5 -7.13 -10.71 37.19
N ASP A 6 -7.46 -11.82 37.85
CA ASP A 6 -7.61 -13.15 37.21
C ASP A 6 -8.56 -13.12 35.99
N GLU A 7 -9.48 -12.16 35.97
CA GLU A 7 -10.43 -11.89 34.89
C GLU A 7 -9.74 -11.37 33.61
N VAL A 8 -8.77 -10.46 33.71
CA VAL A 8 -8.00 -9.94 32.56
C VAL A 8 -7.07 -11.01 32.00
N GLU A 9 -6.43 -11.80 32.88
CA GLU A 9 -5.61 -12.94 32.44
C GLU A 9 -6.45 -14.02 31.75
N SER A 10 -7.69 -14.25 32.20
CA SER A 10 -8.60 -15.21 31.55
C SER A 10 -9.05 -14.77 30.15
N ILE A 11 -9.33 -13.48 29.95
CA ILE A 11 -9.74 -12.92 28.65
C ILE A 11 -8.58 -13.04 27.65
N VAL A 12 -7.38 -12.63 28.05
CA VAL A 12 -6.18 -12.74 27.21
C VAL A 12 -5.89 -14.20 26.85
N ARG A 13 -6.07 -15.13 27.79
CA ARG A 13 -5.84 -16.56 27.55
C ARG A 13 -6.89 -17.18 26.63
N GLU A 14 -8.16 -16.81 26.78
CA GLU A 14 -9.24 -17.28 25.91
C GLU A 14 -9.05 -16.76 24.47
N ASP A 15 -8.62 -15.51 24.30
CA ASP A 15 -8.32 -14.91 23.00
C ASP A 15 -7.10 -15.57 22.35
N VAL A 16 -6.07 -15.93 23.12
CA VAL A 16 -4.89 -16.68 22.65
C VAL A 16 -5.26 -18.11 22.23
N GLU A 17 -6.13 -18.81 22.96
CA GLU A 17 -6.57 -20.15 22.59
C GLU A 17 -7.48 -20.16 21.36
N LYS A 18 -8.35 -19.15 21.23
CA LYS A 18 -9.12 -18.89 20.01
C LYS A 18 -8.19 -18.57 18.83
N PHE A 19 -7.15 -17.77 19.07
CA PHE A 19 -6.11 -17.43 18.10
C PHE A 19 -5.38 -18.68 17.57
N VAL A 20 -4.91 -19.56 18.43
CA VAL A 20 -4.21 -20.80 18.00
C VAL A 20 -5.14 -21.70 17.18
N LYS A 21 -6.37 -21.91 17.64
CA LYS A 21 -7.35 -22.74 16.92
C LYS A 21 -7.75 -22.15 15.56
N TYR A 22 -7.94 -20.83 15.48
CA TYR A 22 -8.31 -20.16 14.24
C TYR A 22 -7.16 -20.16 13.24
N ARG A 23 -5.94 -19.81 13.68
CA ARG A 23 -4.71 -19.90 12.88
C ARG A 23 -4.54 -21.30 12.29
N ASP A 24 -4.63 -22.34 13.12
CA ASP A 24 -4.45 -23.72 12.67
C ASP A 24 -5.55 -24.15 11.67
N SER A 25 -6.78 -23.63 11.82
CA SER A 25 -7.88 -23.85 10.88
C SER A 25 -7.71 -23.09 9.56
N VAL A 26 -7.16 -21.87 9.57
CA VAL A 26 -6.95 -21.05 8.35
C VAL A 26 -5.72 -21.54 7.61
N CYS A 27 -4.58 -21.66 8.28
CA CYS A 27 -3.34 -22.20 7.70
C CYS A 27 -3.54 -23.63 7.20
N GLY A 28 -4.28 -24.47 7.93
CA GLY A 28 -4.62 -25.84 7.47
C GLY A 28 -5.49 -25.89 6.22
N ASN A 29 -6.32 -24.86 5.98
CA ASN A 29 -7.17 -24.73 4.79
C ASN A 29 -6.47 -24.05 3.61
N VAL A 30 -5.48 -23.17 3.86
CA VAL A 30 -4.68 -22.49 2.82
C VAL A 30 -3.59 -23.43 2.28
N VAL A 31 -2.96 -24.25 3.13
CA VAL A 31 -1.94 -25.23 2.70
C VAL A 31 -2.53 -26.37 1.85
N ASN A 32 -3.84 -26.65 1.96
CA ASN A 32 -4.53 -27.73 1.24
C ASN A 32 -5.38 -27.28 0.04
N LYS A 33 -5.42 -25.99 -0.28
CA LYS A 33 -6.06 -25.50 -1.49
C LYS A 33 -4.97 -25.13 -2.48
N ASP A 34 -4.89 -25.87 -3.58
CA ASP A 34 -4.29 -25.35 -4.82
C ASP A 34 -4.94 -23.99 -5.09
N VAL A 35 -4.22 -22.91 -4.82
CA VAL A 35 -4.65 -21.55 -5.17
C VAL A 35 -4.67 -21.51 -6.70
N LYS A 36 -5.84 -21.77 -7.27
CA LYS A 36 -6.07 -21.64 -8.70
C LYS A 36 -6.06 -20.16 -9.04
N MET A 37 -4.93 -19.68 -9.56
CA MET A 37 -4.86 -18.46 -10.35
C MET A 37 -5.75 -18.69 -11.58
N ASN A 38 -6.93 -18.09 -11.62
CA ASN A 38 -7.84 -18.24 -12.75
C ASN A 38 -7.28 -17.49 -13.96
N GLY A 39 -6.51 -18.20 -14.77
CA GLY A 39 -6.19 -17.82 -16.13
C GLY A 39 -7.39 -18.05 -17.04
N GLU A 40 -8.44 -17.25 -16.92
CA GLU A 40 -9.48 -17.10 -17.95
C GLU A 40 -10.21 -15.76 -17.77
N PHE A 41 -9.93 -14.85 -18.70
CA PHE A 41 -10.45 -13.49 -18.76
C PHE A 41 -11.95 -13.47 -19.02
N MET A 42 -12.73 -12.90 -18.10
CA MET A 42 -14.08 -12.42 -18.40
C MET A 42 -14.07 -10.89 -18.47
N ILE A 43 -14.16 -10.37 -19.69
CA ILE A 43 -14.28 -8.94 -19.99
C ILE A 43 -15.67 -8.48 -19.54
N ALA A 44 -15.77 -7.80 -18.41
CA ALA A 44 -16.99 -7.09 -18.02
C ALA A 44 -17.02 -5.72 -18.74
N ASN A 45 -17.71 -5.67 -19.87
CA ASN A 45 -18.03 -4.42 -20.58
C ASN A 45 -19.05 -3.61 -19.77
N GLY A 46 -18.58 -2.69 -18.93
CA GLY A 46 -19.39 -1.63 -18.34
C GLY A 46 -19.21 -0.33 -19.11
N ASN A 47 -20.22 0.07 -19.89
CA ASN A 47 -20.28 1.38 -20.54
C ASN A 47 -20.30 2.49 -19.48
N TYR A 48 -19.20 3.24 -19.34
CA TYR A 48 -19.16 4.50 -18.61
C TYR A 48 -19.15 5.64 -19.62
N GLY A 49 -20.23 6.44 -19.60
CA GLY A 49 -20.49 7.50 -20.55
C GLY A 49 -19.46 8.63 -20.52
N GLU A 50 -19.18 9.15 -21.71
CA GLU A 50 -18.43 10.37 -21.95
C GLU A 50 -19.14 11.56 -21.30
N THR A 51 -18.42 12.37 -20.52
CA THR A 51 -18.90 13.71 -20.15
C THR A 51 -18.10 14.77 -20.88
N ASN A 52 -18.81 15.46 -21.76
CA ASN A 52 -18.37 16.59 -22.56
C ASN A 52 -17.79 17.72 -21.70
N GLY A 53 -16.66 18.26 -22.15
CA GLY A 53 -16.12 19.52 -21.66
C GLY A 53 -17.03 20.67 -22.07
N ASN A 54 -17.34 21.53 -21.12
CA ASN A 54 -17.80 22.89 -21.36
C ASN A 54 -17.09 23.80 -20.37
N GLY A 55 -16.31 24.74 -20.92
CA GLY A 55 -15.65 25.80 -20.17
C GLY A 55 -16.66 26.81 -19.64
N TYR A 56 -16.33 27.36 -18.48
CA TYR A 56 -16.91 28.59 -17.97
C TYR A 56 -15.78 29.38 -17.33
N ASP A 57 -15.34 30.44 -18.02
CA ASP A 57 -14.65 31.56 -17.41
C ASP A 57 -15.65 32.25 -16.47
N MET A 58 -15.37 32.17 -15.17
CA MET A 58 -15.91 33.09 -14.18
C MET A 58 -14.75 33.58 -13.34
N ASP A 59 -14.69 34.89 -13.13
CA ASP A 59 -13.71 35.57 -12.28
C ASP A 59 -13.63 34.88 -10.91
N VAL A 60 -12.56 34.11 -10.67
CA VAL A 60 -12.28 33.47 -9.39
C VAL A 60 -11.50 34.48 -8.56
N GLU A 61 -12.15 35.04 -7.54
CA GLU A 61 -11.44 35.63 -6.39
C GLU A 61 -10.37 34.62 -5.94
N GLU A 62 -9.11 35.06 -5.81
CA GLU A 62 -7.98 34.21 -5.39
C GLU A 62 -8.29 33.55 -4.03
N GLU A 63 -8.95 32.38 -4.04
CA GLU A 63 -8.95 31.47 -2.90
C GLU A 63 -7.49 31.14 -2.62
N GLU A 64 -6.99 31.59 -1.46
CA GLU A 64 -5.62 31.32 -1.02
C GLU A 64 -5.33 29.83 -1.24
N ALA A 65 -4.36 29.55 -2.12
CA ALA A 65 -4.05 28.19 -2.53
C ALA A 65 -3.85 27.29 -1.28
N PRO A 66 -4.27 26.01 -1.34
CA PRO A 66 -4.22 25.10 -0.19
C PRO A 66 -2.88 25.18 0.55
N HIS A 67 -2.91 25.53 1.84
CA HIS A 67 -1.70 25.82 2.63
C HIS A 67 -0.79 24.59 2.81
N ILE A 68 -1.30 23.38 2.61
CA ILE A 68 -0.53 22.14 2.73
C ILE A 68 -0.10 21.68 1.35
N LYS A 69 1.21 21.62 1.09
CA LYS A 69 1.75 20.88 -0.06
C LYS A 69 1.86 19.41 0.33
N PHE A 70 1.34 18.53 -0.50
CA PHE A 70 1.36 17.09 -0.29
C PHE A 70 2.16 16.41 -1.39
N TYR A 71 3.38 16.00 -1.04
CA TYR A 71 4.30 15.28 -1.91
C TYR A 71 3.90 13.81 -1.96
N THR A 72 3.37 13.37 -3.10
CA THR A 72 2.55 12.16 -3.20
C THR A 72 2.82 11.35 -4.46
N SER A 73 2.47 10.07 -4.42
CA SER A 73 2.41 9.18 -5.57
C SER A 73 1.09 8.44 -5.56
N ARG A 74 0.36 8.41 -6.68
CA ARG A 74 -0.98 7.81 -6.76
C ARG A 74 -0.97 6.28 -6.57
N ILE A 75 0.09 5.62 -7.04
CA ILE A 75 0.25 4.17 -6.91
C ILE A 75 0.59 3.74 -5.47
N SER A 76 1.17 4.63 -4.65
CA SER A 76 1.62 4.31 -3.30
C SER A 76 0.44 4.13 -2.32
N PRO A 77 0.33 2.98 -1.62
CA PRO A 77 -0.70 2.80 -0.59
C PRO A 77 -0.57 3.79 0.56
N TRP A 78 0.65 4.15 0.97
CA TRP A 78 0.87 5.09 2.06
C TRP A 78 0.42 6.51 1.73
N CYS A 79 0.63 6.93 0.47
CA CYS A 79 0.10 8.20 -0.03
C CYS A 79 -1.43 8.19 -0.08
N ARG A 80 -2.01 7.07 -0.52
CA ARG A 80 -3.46 6.88 -0.57
C ARG A 80 -4.10 6.98 0.81
N ALA A 81 -3.49 6.41 1.85
CA ALA A 81 -3.97 6.53 3.22
C ALA A 81 -4.08 8.00 3.67
N VAL A 82 -3.04 8.80 3.44
CA VAL A 82 -3.05 10.24 3.75
C VAL A 82 -4.11 10.97 2.92
N LYS A 83 -4.21 10.68 1.61
CA LYS A 83 -5.20 11.31 0.73
C LYS A 83 -6.64 10.98 1.14
N MET A 84 -6.91 9.73 1.52
CA MET A 84 -8.22 9.31 2.03
C MET A 84 -8.58 10.05 3.30
N LEU A 85 -7.65 10.15 4.26
CA LEU A 85 -7.90 10.89 5.50
C LEU A 85 -8.14 12.38 5.26
N ALA A 86 -7.28 13.02 4.46
CA ALA A 86 -7.44 14.45 4.16
C ALA A 86 -8.76 14.71 3.44
N THR A 87 -9.17 13.83 2.52
CA THR A 87 -10.48 13.93 1.85
C THR A 87 -11.62 13.72 2.85
N HIS A 88 -11.51 12.76 3.77
CA HIS A 88 -12.50 12.51 4.82
C HIS A 88 -12.71 13.73 5.72
N LEU A 89 -11.63 14.40 6.09
CA LEU A 89 -11.62 15.57 6.96
C LEU A 89 -11.86 16.89 6.20
N ASN A 90 -12.07 16.84 4.89
CA ASN A 90 -12.16 18.02 4.01
C ASN A 90 -10.96 18.97 4.16
N ILE A 91 -9.76 18.42 4.35
CA ILE A 91 -8.51 19.18 4.42
C ILE A 91 -7.99 19.39 2.99
N PRO A 92 -7.99 20.62 2.47
CA PRO A 92 -7.46 20.89 1.14
C PRO A 92 -5.93 20.73 1.15
N MET A 93 -5.41 19.98 0.19
CA MET A 93 -3.97 19.80 -0.01
C MET A 93 -3.62 19.98 -1.48
N ARG A 94 -2.56 20.75 -1.73
CA ARG A 94 -1.97 20.87 -3.08
C ARG A 94 -1.08 19.65 -3.33
N GLU A 95 -1.52 18.77 -4.23
CA GLU A 95 -0.75 17.59 -4.61
C GLU A 95 0.45 17.96 -5.47
N ILE A 96 1.63 17.47 -5.08
CA ILE A 96 2.87 17.53 -5.84
C ILE A 96 3.26 16.09 -6.13
N TYR A 97 3.11 15.68 -7.39
CA TYR A 97 3.40 14.30 -7.78
C TYR A 97 4.90 14.06 -7.82
N ILE A 98 5.32 12.99 -7.14
CA ILE A 98 6.70 12.54 -7.00
C ILE A 98 6.76 11.12 -7.51
N ARG A 99 7.65 10.86 -8.47
CA ARG A 99 7.97 9.50 -8.92
C ARG A 99 8.91 8.86 -7.89
N PRO A 100 8.47 7.79 -7.19
CA PRO A 100 9.33 7.08 -6.25
C PRO A 100 10.62 6.59 -6.95
N PHE A 101 11.74 6.57 -6.22
CA PHE A 101 13.07 6.14 -6.69
C PHE A 101 13.74 7.02 -7.75
N ILE A 102 13.01 7.92 -8.41
CA ILE A 102 13.56 8.94 -9.31
C ILE A 102 13.62 10.28 -8.58
N ASP A 103 12.47 10.92 -8.41
CA ASP A 103 12.38 12.27 -7.88
C ASP A 103 12.79 12.30 -6.40
N THR A 104 12.54 11.21 -5.67
CA THR A 104 12.93 11.09 -4.26
C THR A 104 14.44 11.05 -4.03
N THR A 105 15.24 10.81 -5.07
CA THR A 105 16.70 10.74 -4.98
C THR A 105 17.39 12.07 -5.29
N THR A 106 16.65 13.07 -5.74
CA THR A 106 17.14 14.43 -6.04
C THR A 106 17.54 15.17 -4.76
N GLU A 107 18.50 16.08 -4.87
CA GLU A 107 18.92 16.92 -3.74
C GLU A 107 17.82 17.89 -3.32
N GLU A 108 16.97 18.31 -4.25
CA GLU A 108 15.79 19.13 -4.00
C GLU A 108 14.79 18.39 -3.11
N TYR A 109 14.48 17.13 -3.41
CA TYR A 109 13.54 16.35 -2.60
C TYR A 109 14.11 15.95 -1.25
N LYS A 110 15.41 15.66 -1.16
CA LYS A 110 16.06 15.35 0.13
C LYS A 110 15.98 16.49 1.14
N LYS A 111 15.83 17.74 0.69
CA LYS A 111 15.56 18.90 1.57
C LYS A 111 14.16 18.85 2.19
N ILE A 112 13.21 18.19 1.53
CA ILE A 112 11.84 17.97 2.01
C ILE A 112 11.79 16.73 2.92
N ASN A 113 12.33 15.61 2.44
CA ASN A 113 12.37 14.35 3.16
C ASN A 113 13.76 13.67 2.98
N PRO A 114 14.65 13.72 3.98
CA PRO A 114 15.98 13.08 3.90
C PRO A 114 15.90 11.55 3.84
N CYS A 115 14.78 10.95 4.27
CA CYS A 115 14.50 9.53 4.14
C CYS A 115 14.07 9.11 2.73
N HIS A 116 14.03 10.05 1.75
CA HIS A 116 13.83 9.74 0.32
C HIS A 116 12.59 8.87 0.01
N THR A 117 11.54 9.03 0.82
CA THR A 117 10.25 8.31 0.73
C THR A 117 9.10 9.27 0.41
N VAL A 118 7.97 8.70 0.00
CA VAL A 118 6.66 9.35 -0.04
C VAL A 118 5.71 8.57 0.87
N PRO A 119 4.69 9.20 1.48
CA PRO A 119 4.33 10.62 1.38
C PRO A 119 5.20 11.56 2.24
N ALA A 120 5.17 12.85 1.88
CA ALA A 120 5.60 13.96 2.74
C ALA A 120 4.63 15.15 2.61
N ILE A 121 4.60 16.03 3.61
CA ILE A 121 3.87 17.31 3.58
C ILE A 121 4.77 18.48 3.92
N ASP A 122 4.44 19.66 3.41
CA ASP A 122 4.89 20.98 3.86
C ASP A 122 3.64 21.76 4.27
N ASP A 123 3.46 21.95 5.56
CA ASP A 123 2.37 22.74 6.13
C ASP A 123 2.97 24.03 6.73
N ASN A 124 2.98 25.08 5.92
CA ASN A 124 3.51 26.40 6.28
C ASN A 124 4.96 26.36 6.79
N GLY A 125 5.82 25.58 6.13
CA GLY A 125 7.23 25.42 6.48
C GLY A 125 7.50 24.28 7.48
N PHE A 126 6.45 23.66 8.04
CA PHE A 126 6.59 22.42 8.80
C PHE A 126 6.63 21.22 7.86
N LEU A 127 7.83 20.66 7.68
CA LEU A 127 8.06 19.46 6.90
C LEU A 127 7.82 18.21 7.75
N LEU A 128 6.99 17.29 7.25
CA LEU A 128 6.70 16.02 7.91
C LEU A 128 6.58 14.90 6.87
N TRP A 129 7.24 13.78 7.13
CA TRP A 129 7.14 12.53 6.38
C TRP A 129 6.69 11.39 7.31
N GLU A 130 6.52 10.19 6.76
CA GLU A 130 5.84 9.03 7.35
C GLU A 130 4.31 9.18 7.34
N SER A 131 3.63 8.36 6.54
CA SER A 131 2.17 8.44 6.34
C SER A 131 1.38 8.43 7.64
N ARG A 132 1.74 7.55 8.58
CA ARG A 132 1.04 7.41 9.87
C ARG A 132 1.28 8.60 10.77
N ALA A 133 2.47 9.19 10.76
CA ALA A 133 2.76 10.42 11.49
C ALA A 133 1.99 11.60 10.88
N ILE A 134 1.95 11.70 9.56
CA ILE A 134 1.13 12.69 8.84
C ILE A 134 -0.35 12.54 9.21
N MET A 135 -0.89 11.32 9.22
CA MET A 135 -2.29 11.08 9.58
C MET A 135 -2.62 11.50 11.02
N GLN A 136 -1.75 11.16 11.97
CA GLN A 136 -1.87 11.60 13.36
C GLN A 136 -1.80 13.13 13.47
N TYR A 137 -0.86 13.76 12.77
CA TYR A 137 -0.69 15.21 12.72
C TYR A 137 -1.94 15.91 12.17
N LEU A 138 -2.47 15.45 11.03
CA LEU A 138 -3.66 16.03 10.41
C LEU A 138 -4.87 15.94 11.33
N CYS A 139 -5.07 14.80 12.00
CA CYS A 139 -6.14 14.68 13.01
C CYS A 139 -5.91 15.64 14.18
N ASN A 140 -4.71 15.65 14.77
CA ASN A 140 -4.43 16.48 15.94
C ASN A 140 -4.56 17.99 15.63
N LYS A 141 -4.14 18.45 14.45
CA LYS A 141 -4.13 19.88 14.08
C LYS A 141 -5.46 20.36 13.50
N TYR A 142 -6.06 19.60 12.58
CA TYR A 142 -7.21 20.05 11.80
C TYR A 142 -8.54 19.43 12.24
N ALA A 143 -8.50 18.37 13.04
CA ALA A 143 -9.70 17.70 13.53
C ALA A 143 -9.53 17.20 14.99
N PRO A 144 -9.11 18.05 15.94
CA PRO A 144 -8.71 17.63 17.30
C PRO A 144 -9.83 16.94 18.09
N ASP A 145 -11.08 17.15 17.72
CA ASP A 145 -12.26 16.57 18.38
C ASP A 145 -12.90 15.43 17.56
N SER A 146 -12.25 15.03 16.46
CA SER A 146 -12.67 13.88 15.66
C SER A 146 -12.45 12.57 16.41
N THR A 147 -13.37 11.63 16.22
CA THR A 147 -13.26 10.26 16.72
C THR A 147 -12.20 9.46 15.96
N LEU A 148 -11.71 9.95 14.82
CA LEU A 148 -10.73 9.24 13.99
C LEU A 148 -9.39 9.01 14.71
N TYR A 149 -9.01 9.92 15.62
CA TYR A 149 -7.81 9.80 16.44
C TYR A 149 -8.07 10.30 17.87
N PRO A 150 -8.68 9.45 18.73
CA PRO A 150 -9.23 9.86 20.02
C PRO A 150 -8.15 10.35 20.98
N LYS A 151 -8.50 11.26 21.91
CA LYS A 151 -7.58 11.78 22.94
C LYS A 151 -7.49 10.89 24.18
N ASP A 152 -8.49 10.03 24.41
CA ASP A 152 -8.46 9.06 25.51
C ASP A 152 -7.22 8.15 25.38
N PRO A 153 -6.41 7.98 26.45
CA PRO A 153 -5.17 7.22 26.35
C PRO A 153 -5.34 5.77 25.91
N GLN A 154 -6.42 5.09 26.33
CA GLN A 154 -6.62 3.67 26.03
C GLN A 154 -7.10 3.48 24.59
N LEU A 155 -8.05 4.32 24.15
CA LEU A 155 -8.50 4.32 22.76
C LEU A 155 -7.36 4.73 21.81
N ARG A 156 -6.57 5.74 22.17
CA ARG A 156 -5.40 6.17 21.40
C ARG A 156 -4.37 5.06 21.29
N ALA A 157 -4.03 4.41 22.41
CA ALA A 157 -3.09 3.28 22.39
C ALA A 157 -3.59 2.12 21.53
N THR A 158 -4.91 1.90 21.46
CA THR A 158 -5.51 0.89 20.58
C THR A 158 -5.31 1.23 19.10
N VAL A 159 -5.55 2.48 18.71
CA VAL A 159 -5.28 2.98 17.36
C VAL A 159 -3.80 2.92 17.03
N ASP A 160 -2.94 3.42 17.93
CA ASP A 160 -1.48 3.46 17.73
C ASP A 160 -0.89 2.04 17.60
N ARG A 161 -1.38 1.06 18.38
CA ARG A 161 -0.99 -0.35 18.23
C ARG A 161 -1.27 -0.85 16.82
N LEU A 162 -2.45 -0.52 16.26
CA LEU A 162 -2.86 -0.94 14.92
C LEU A 162 -2.08 -0.22 13.81
N LEU A 163 -1.76 1.06 13.99
CA LEU A 163 -0.86 1.79 13.10
C LEU A 163 0.56 1.18 13.11
N ASN A 164 1.06 0.76 14.26
CA ASN A 164 2.35 0.08 14.36
C ASN A 164 2.33 -1.33 13.76
N PHE A 165 1.24 -2.09 13.95
CA PHE A 165 1.02 -3.36 13.26
C PHE A 165 1.00 -3.16 11.73
N ASP A 166 0.28 -2.14 11.26
CA ASP A 166 0.23 -1.79 9.85
C ASP A 166 1.62 -1.42 9.31
N LEU A 167 2.41 -0.65 10.06
CA LEU A 167 3.79 -0.29 9.68
C LEU A 167 4.71 -1.51 9.59
N LYS A 168 4.76 -2.31 10.66
CA LYS A 168 5.81 -3.32 10.82
C LYS A 168 5.45 -4.69 10.26
N THR A 169 4.17 -5.02 10.18
CA THR A 169 3.69 -6.35 9.82
C THR A 169 2.96 -6.30 8.47
N LEU A 170 1.81 -5.62 8.38
CA LEU A 170 0.99 -5.69 7.16
C LEU A 170 1.67 -4.99 5.98
N SER A 171 2.06 -3.73 6.09
CA SER A 171 2.68 -2.98 4.98
C SER A 171 3.96 -3.66 4.47
N HIS A 172 4.75 -4.22 5.38
CA HIS A 172 5.96 -4.94 5.00
C HIS A 172 5.62 -6.14 4.13
N ALA A 173 4.72 -7.02 4.60
CA ALA A 173 4.34 -8.22 3.86
C ALA A 173 3.64 -7.89 2.53
N VAL A 174 2.77 -6.88 2.51
CA VAL A 174 2.06 -6.42 1.31
C VAL A 174 3.04 -5.93 0.24
N ILE A 175 4.04 -5.14 0.62
CA ILE A 175 5.02 -4.59 -0.32
C ILE A 175 6.01 -5.66 -0.78
N SER A 176 6.45 -6.57 0.09
CA SER A 176 7.25 -7.73 -0.30
C SER A 176 6.51 -8.57 -1.34
N ALA A 177 5.23 -8.88 -1.09
CA ALA A 177 4.39 -9.60 -2.05
C ALA A 177 4.26 -8.84 -3.36
N HIS A 178 3.96 -7.54 -3.32
CA HIS A 178 3.89 -6.71 -4.52
C HIS A 178 5.14 -6.84 -5.37
N PHE A 179 6.35 -6.65 -4.81
CA PHE A 179 7.58 -6.76 -5.58
C PHE A 179 7.81 -8.16 -6.14
N GLU A 180 7.58 -9.22 -5.37
CA GLU A 180 7.83 -10.58 -5.85
C GLU A 180 6.85 -11.09 -6.92
N PHE A 181 5.60 -10.59 -6.89
CA PHE A 181 4.58 -10.93 -7.89
C PHE A 181 4.62 -10.03 -9.14
N THR A 182 5.29 -8.87 -9.05
CA THR A 182 5.45 -7.95 -10.19
C THR A 182 6.82 -8.03 -10.86
N LEU A 183 7.84 -8.56 -10.18
CA LEU A 183 9.16 -8.81 -10.76
C LEU A 183 9.28 -10.23 -11.38
N PRO A 184 10.17 -10.41 -12.39
CA PRO A 184 10.37 -11.68 -13.08
C PRO A 184 10.67 -12.88 -12.17
N ASN A 185 10.28 -14.08 -12.59
CA ASN A 185 10.41 -15.36 -11.87
C ASN A 185 11.84 -15.71 -11.40
N GLU A 186 12.86 -15.07 -11.96
CA GLU A 186 14.28 -15.30 -11.69
C GLU A 186 14.67 -14.89 -10.25
N TYR A 187 13.81 -14.08 -9.59
CA TYR A 187 13.95 -13.65 -8.20
C TYR A 187 13.10 -14.47 -7.21
N SER A 188 12.48 -15.59 -7.66
CA SER A 188 11.40 -16.29 -6.94
C SER A 188 11.80 -17.22 -5.79
N ALA A 189 13.09 -17.33 -5.44
CA ALA A 189 13.54 -18.26 -4.41
C ALA A 189 12.94 -17.96 -3.01
N SER A 190 12.48 -16.73 -2.75
CA SER A 190 11.85 -16.29 -1.49
C SER A 190 10.32 -16.27 -1.50
N ARG A 191 9.66 -16.67 -2.59
CA ARG A 191 8.19 -16.57 -2.72
C ARG A 191 7.42 -17.33 -1.67
N SER A 192 7.96 -18.43 -1.15
CA SER A 192 7.35 -19.14 -0.03
C SER A 192 7.32 -18.28 1.24
N ASP A 193 8.42 -17.61 1.56
CA ASP A 193 8.59 -16.89 2.81
C ASP A 193 7.75 -15.62 2.81
N THR A 194 7.74 -14.88 1.70
CA THR A 194 6.88 -13.71 1.51
C THR A 194 5.40 -14.08 1.56
N PHE A 195 5.01 -15.22 0.97
CA PHE A 195 3.63 -15.69 1.05
C PHE A 195 3.23 -16.09 2.48
N VAL A 196 4.14 -16.71 3.24
CA VAL A 196 3.94 -17.00 4.66
C VAL A 196 3.78 -15.72 5.47
N GLU A 197 4.68 -14.73 5.29
CA GLU A 197 4.58 -13.43 5.96
C GLU A 197 3.27 -12.71 5.65
N LEU A 198 2.84 -12.72 4.39
CA LEU A 198 1.58 -12.13 3.97
C LEU A 198 0.39 -12.86 4.61
N THR A 199 0.38 -14.19 4.56
CA THR A 199 -0.70 -15.01 5.13
C THR A 199 -0.80 -14.81 6.64
N ASP A 200 0.32 -14.77 7.36
CA ASP A 200 0.36 -14.50 8.79
C ASP A 200 -0.16 -13.09 9.10
N SER A 201 0.27 -12.08 8.33
CA SER A 201 -0.20 -10.70 8.50
C SER A 201 -1.72 -10.56 8.29
N LEU A 202 -2.28 -11.21 7.28
CA LEU A 202 -3.71 -11.21 7.01
C LEU A 202 -4.48 -11.99 8.06
N THR A 203 -3.91 -13.10 8.56
CA THR A 203 -4.50 -13.86 9.67
C THR A 203 -4.62 -13.01 10.94
N PHE A 204 -3.61 -12.19 11.26
CA PHE A 204 -3.72 -11.26 12.38
C PHE A 204 -4.81 -10.21 12.18
N LEU A 205 -4.90 -9.60 10.99
CA LEU A 205 -5.92 -8.61 10.68
C LEU A 205 -7.34 -9.21 10.74
N GLU A 206 -7.51 -10.42 10.22
CA GLU A 206 -8.77 -11.18 10.25
C GLU A 206 -9.24 -11.44 11.69
N ILE A 207 -8.29 -11.73 12.60
CA ILE A 207 -8.56 -11.91 14.03
C ILE A 207 -8.93 -10.58 14.70
N PHE A 208 -8.26 -9.48 14.33
CA PHE A 208 -8.57 -8.16 14.90
C PHE A 208 -9.99 -7.68 14.57
N LEU A 209 -10.57 -8.20 13.49
CA LEU A 209 -11.92 -7.88 12.99
C LEU A 209 -13.02 -8.83 13.50
N ILE A 210 -12.69 -9.84 14.32
CA ILE A 210 -13.71 -10.72 14.92
C ILE A 210 -14.70 -9.88 15.73
N ASN A 211 -15.98 -9.96 15.36
CA ASN A 211 -17.09 -9.25 15.99
C ASN A 211 -16.92 -7.73 16.03
N LYS A 212 -16.23 -7.13 15.03
CA LYS A 212 -16.07 -5.68 14.93
C LYS A 212 -16.38 -5.16 13.54
N ASP A 213 -16.96 -3.97 13.51
CA ASP A 213 -17.20 -3.24 12.26
C ASP A 213 -15.97 -2.42 11.83
N TYR A 214 -15.14 -1.99 12.78
CA TYR A 214 -13.89 -1.27 12.56
C TYR A 214 -12.75 -1.90 13.35
N VAL A 215 -11.52 -1.79 12.87
CA VAL A 215 -10.37 -2.53 13.42
C VAL A 215 -9.98 -2.09 14.84
N ALA A 216 -10.26 -0.83 15.18
CA ALA A 216 -9.97 -0.24 16.48
C ALA A 216 -11.15 -0.25 17.47
N GLY A 217 -12.33 -0.74 17.08
CA GLY A 217 -13.53 -0.75 17.92
C GLY A 217 -14.82 -0.51 17.14
N ASP A 218 -15.71 0.30 17.71
CA ASP A 218 -17.07 0.52 17.18
C ASP A 218 -17.17 1.72 16.22
N VAL A 219 -16.09 2.49 16.05
CA VAL A 219 -16.06 3.68 15.20
C VAL A 219 -14.87 3.66 14.26
N LEU A 220 -15.03 4.30 13.09
CA LEU A 220 -13.96 4.51 12.13
C LEU A 220 -12.79 5.26 12.76
N THR A 221 -11.56 4.80 12.51
CA THR A 221 -10.33 5.48 12.95
C THR A 221 -9.30 5.60 11.83
N ILE A 222 -8.22 6.36 12.07
CA ILE A 222 -7.08 6.40 11.15
C ILE A 222 -6.40 5.03 10.98
N ALA A 223 -6.57 4.09 11.91
CA ALA A 223 -6.09 2.72 11.73
C ALA A 223 -6.81 2.01 10.58
N ASP A 224 -8.13 2.16 10.50
CA ASP A 224 -8.94 1.61 9.40
C ASP A 224 -8.49 2.17 8.05
N ILE A 225 -8.33 3.50 7.96
CA ILE A 225 -7.92 4.17 6.72
C ILE A 225 -6.52 3.71 6.27
N SER A 226 -5.59 3.53 7.22
CA SER A 226 -4.23 3.09 6.93
C SER A 226 -4.19 1.64 6.44
N LEU A 227 -4.86 0.72 7.16
CA LEU A 227 -4.96 -0.69 6.78
C LEU A 227 -5.73 -0.87 5.46
N LEU A 228 -6.79 -0.10 5.24
CA LEU A 228 -7.61 -0.14 4.03
C LEU A 228 -6.75 0.15 2.80
N ALA A 229 -5.83 1.13 2.90
CA ALA A 229 -4.96 1.47 1.79
C ALA A 229 -4.05 0.31 1.35
N ASN A 230 -3.59 -0.52 2.30
CA ASN A 230 -2.78 -1.71 2.04
C ASN A 230 -3.62 -2.88 1.49
N VAL A 231 -4.80 -3.15 2.06
CA VAL A 231 -5.71 -4.20 1.54
C VAL A 231 -6.19 -3.85 0.13
N THR A 232 -6.47 -2.57 -0.14
CA THR A 232 -6.74 -2.06 -1.48
C THR A 232 -5.56 -2.30 -2.42
N HIS A 233 -4.32 -2.14 -1.94
CA HIS A 233 -3.15 -2.39 -2.77
C HIS A 233 -2.97 -3.87 -3.08
N LEU A 234 -3.28 -4.78 -2.16
CA LEU A 234 -3.32 -6.22 -2.46
C LEU A 234 -4.33 -6.54 -3.57
N GLU A 235 -5.54 -5.97 -3.49
CA GLU A 235 -6.58 -6.16 -4.53
C GLU A 235 -6.10 -5.67 -5.89
N ILE A 236 -5.54 -4.44 -5.95
CA ILE A 236 -5.19 -3.76 -7.20
C ILE A 236 -3.88 -4.26 -7.81
N ALA A 237 -2.86 -4.49 -6.97
CA ALA A 237 -1.48 -4.66 -7.40
C ALA A 237 -1.02 -6.11 -7.42
N VAL A 238 -1.57 -6.92 -6.52
CA VAL A 238 -1.22 -8.34 -6.35
C VAL A 238 -2.34 -9.24 -6.88
N GLU A 239 -3.53 -8.70 -7.10
CA GLU A 239 -4.75 -9.46 -7.47
C GLU A 239 -5.03 -10.59 -6.46
N PHE A 240 -4.73 -10.33 -5.18
CA PHE A 240 -4.81 -11.33 -4.11
C PHE A 240 -6.28 -11.66 -3.77
N ASP A 241 -6.60 -12.96 -3.68
CA ASP A 241 -7.94 -13.41 -3.32
C ASP A 241 -8.20 -13.29 -1.81
N LEU A 242 -9.01 -12.30 -1.44
CA LEU A 242 -9.43 -12.06 -0.05
C LEU A 242 -10.60 -12.97 0.40
N SER A 243 -11.13 -13.85 -0.46
CA SER A 243 -12.29 -14.70 -0.14
C SER A 243 -12.07 -15.64 1.04
N SER A 244 -10.81 -15.96 1.36
CA SER A 244 -10.44 -16.79 2.52
C SER A 244 -10.48 -16.04 3.86
N TYR A 245 -10.69 -14.72 3.84
CA TYR A 245 -10.69 -13.85 5.01
C TYR A 245 -12.05 -13.11 5.14
N PRO A 246 -13.09 -13.78 5.65
CA PRO A 246 -14.46 -13.25 5.63
C PRO A 246 -14.63 -11.96 6.44
N ASN A 247 -13.92 -11.78 7.56
CA ASN A 247 -14.02 -10.55 8.36
C ASN A 247 -13.32 -9.39 7.64
N ILE A 248 -12.14 -9.61 7.06
CA ILE A 248 -11.46 -8.64 6.18
C ILE A 248 -12.37 -8.28 5.01
N TRP A 249 -12.96 -9.27 4.34
CA TRP A 249 -13.84 -9.03 3.21
C TRP A 249 -15.08 -8.20 3.59
N GLY A 250 -15.70 -8.50 4.72
CA GLY A 250 -16.83 -7.75 5.26
C GLY A 250 -16.47 -6.31 5.59
N TRP A 251 -15.38 -6.12 6.33
CA TRP A 251 -14.83 -4.81 6.69
C TRP A 251 -14.43 -4.00 5.45
N PHE A 252 -13.71 -4.60 4.50
CA PHE A 252 -13.28 -3.96 3.26
C PHE A 252 -14.47 -3.45 2.44
N ASN A 253 -15.48 -4.29 2.23
CA ASN A 253 -16.68 -3.92 1.48
C ASN A 253 -17.54 -2.86 2.20
N ARG A 254 -17.56 -2.90 3.54
CA ARG A 254 -18.21 -1.87 4.35
C ARG A 254 -17.51 -0.53 4.14
N LEU A 255 -16.20 -0.47 4.34
CA LEU A 255 -15.44 0.78 4.25
C LEU A 255 -15.51 1.39 2.87
N ARG A 256 -15.34 0.64 1.79
CA ARG A 256 -15.41 1.21 0.44
C ARG A 256 -16.78 1.83 0.11
N ARG A 257 -17.86 1.35 0.75
CA ARG A 257 -19.20 1.91 0.62
C ARG A 257 -19.42 3.14 1.49
N GLU A 258 -18.95 3.10 2.74
CA GLU A 258 -19.09 4.20 3.70
C GLU A 258 -18.22 5.40 3.32
N LEU A 259 -17.00 5.14 2.84
CA LEU A 259 -16.08 6.16 2.37
C LEU A 259 -16.42 6.52 0.92
N THR A 260 -17.40 7.40 0.73
CA THR A 260 -17.95 7.77 -0.61
C THR A 260 -16.93 8.30 -1.61
N TYR A 261 -15.74 8.72 -1.15
CA TYR A 261 -14.63 9.15 -1.99
C TYR A 261 -13.69 8.00 -2.40
N TYR A 262 -13.84 6.79 -1.85
CA TYR A 262 -12.94 5.65 -2.06
C TYR A 262 -12.78 5.34 -3.54
N ASP A 263 -13.87 5.04 -4.25
CA ASP A 263 -13.83 4.63 -5.66
C ASP A 263 -13.13 5.67 -6.55
N ARG A 264 -13.39 6.96 -6.32
CA ARG A 264 -12.75 8.04 -7.08
C ARG A 264 -11.24 8.08 -6.85
N LEU A 265 -10.79 7.87 -5.61
CA LEU A 265 -9.36 7.92 -5.27
C LEU A 265 -8.62 6.64 -5.67
N THR A 266 -9.30 5.49 -5.66
CA THR A 266 -8.69 4.18 -5.97
C THR A 266 -8.72 3.86 -7.45
N LYS A 267 -9.75 4.26 -8.21
CA LYS A 267 -9.85 4.00 -9.64
C LYS A 267 -8.64 4.54 -10.42
N VAL A 268 -8.26 5.78 -10.18
CA VAL A 268 -7.09 6.39 -10.85
C VAL A 268 -5.81 5.61 -10.51
N ALA A 269 -5.63 5.26 -9.24
CA ALA A 269 -4.47 4.46 -8.82
C ALA A 269 -4.47 3.06 -9.44
N HIS A 270 -5.64 2.43 -9.57
CA HIS A 270 -5.81 1.13 -10.21
C HIS A 270 -5.43 1.17 -11.68
N ASP A 271 -5.93 2.16 -12.42
CA ASP A 271 -5.68 2.28 -13.85
C ASP A 271 -4.18 2.52 -14.13
N GLU A 272 -3.54 3.42 -13.37
CA GLU A 272 -2.09 3.66 -13.48
C GLU A 272 -1.25 2.45 -13.06
N HIS A 273 -1.65 1.75 -11.99
CA HIS A 273 -0.93 0.57 -11.53
C HIS A 273 -1.04 -0.58 -12.54
N ARG A 274 -2.24 -0.80 -13.10
CA ARG A 274 -2.47 -1.81 -14.13
C ARG A 274 -1.63 -1.54 -15.37
N GLU A 275 -1.53 -0.28 -15.77
CA GLU A 275 -0.71 0.12 -16.91
C GLU A 275 0.78 -0.09 -16.63
N LEU A 276 1.27 0.25 -15.42
CA LEU A 276 2.63 -0.07 -15.00
C LEU A 276 2.92 -1.57 -15.08
N ILE A 277 2.04 -2.43 -14.54
CA ILE A 277 2.24 -3.88 -14.56
C ILE A 277 2.21 -4.43 -15.99
N LYS A 278 1.29 -3.97 -16.85
CA LYS A 278 1.29 -4.35 -18.26
C LYS A 278 2.61 -4.00 -18.93
N ASN A 279 3.12 -2.79 -18.70
CA ASN A 279 4.37 -2.34 -19.31
C ASN A 279 5.59 -3.09 -18.79
N LEU A 280 5.62 -3.45 -17.49
CA LEU A 280 6.66 -4.31 -16.94
C LEU A 280 6.61 -5.73 -17.52
N ARG A 281 5.41 -6.31 -17.69
CA ARG A 281 5.21 -7.62 -18.32
C ARG A 281 5.61 -7.60 -19.80
N ASN A 282 5.18 -6.59 -20.55
CA ASN A 282 5.53 -6.44 -21.96
C ASN A 282 7.04 -6.24 -22.15
N ALA A 283 7.68 -5.43 -21.31
CA ALA A 283 9.12 -5.28 -21.31
C ALA A 283 9.81 -6.62 -20.99
N HIS A 284 9.30 -7.41 -20.04
CA HIS A 284 9.84 -8.75 -19.79
C HIS A 284 9.67 -9.70 -20.99
N ASP A 285 8.54 -9.66 -21.70
CA ASP A 285 8.28 -10.49 -22.88
C ASP A 285 9.17 -10.08 -24.09
N GLU A 286 9.44 -8.79 -24.25
CA GLU A 286 10.40 -8.28 -25.24
C GLU A 286 11.86 -8.63 -24.90
N TRP A 287 12.21 -8.64 -23.61
CA TRP A 287 13.57 -8.93 -23.14
C TRP A 287 13.86 -10.44 -23.06
N THR A 288 12.87 -11.28 -22.73
CA THR A 288 12.99 -12.74 -22.87
C THR A 288 13.14 -13.16 -24.33
N ALA A 289 12.68 -12.34 -25.29
CA ALA A 289 12.96 -12.53 -26.72
C ALA A 289 14.37 -12.09 -27.16
N ILE A 290 15.12 -11.32 -26.35
CA ILE A 290 16.41 -10.71 -26.71
C ILE A 290 17.52 -11.00 -25.66
N HIS A 291 17.65 -12.21 -25.11
CA HIS A 291 18.93 -12.88 -24.78
C HIS A 291 18.74 -13.96 -23.71
N PHE A 292 18.91 -15.21 -24.16
CA PHE A 292 19.75 -16.18 -23.43
C PHE A 292 21.09 -15.50 -23.07
N CYS A 293 21.59 -15.75 -21.86
CA CYS A 293 22.94 -15.44 -21.36
C CYS A 293 23.05 -14.18 -20.47
N ALA A 294 22.86 -14.38 -19.16
CA ALA A 294 23.78 -13.97 -18.08
C ALA A 294 23.18 -14.43 -16.74
N PHE A 295 24.01 -14.93 -15.82
CA PHE A 295 23.65 -15.48 -14.50
C PHE A 295 23.29 -16.98 -14.46
N CYS A 296 24.13 -17.84 -15.05
CA CYS A 296 24.40 -19.13 -14.40
C CYS A 296 25.29 -18.89 -13.17
N PRO A 297 25.07 -19.58 -12.04
CA PRO A 297 26.03 -19.60 -10.94
C PRO A 297 27.33 -20.23 -11.41
N ALA A 298 28.46 -19.71 -10.92
CA ALA A 298 29.76 -20.31 -11.14
C ALA A 298 29.81 -21.68 -10.45
N ASP A 299 29.83 -22.77 -11.22
CA ASP A 299 30.50 -23.99 -10.79
C ASP A 299 32.01 -23.72 -10.95
N ASP A 300 32.72 -23.75 -9.83
CA ASP A 300 34.18 -23.68 -9.77
C ASP A 300 34.78 -24.96 -10.37
N ASN A 301 34.91 -25.00 -11.69
CA ASN A 301 35.96 -25.79 -12.32
C ASN A 301 36.42 -25.11 -13.60
N GLU A 302 37.65 -24.59 -13.51
CA GLU A 302 38.39 -23.93 -14.58
C GLU A 302 38.38 -24.75 -15.87
N GLN A 303 38.00 -24.12 -16.98
CA GLN A 303 38.88 -23.98 -18.14
C GLN A 303 38.24 -23.07 -19.22
N HIS A 304 39.06 -22.12 -19.67
CA HIS A 304 38.96 -21.32 -20.90
C HIS A 304 38.50 -19.85 -20.85
N THR A 305 39.50 -19.00 -20.59
CA THR A 305 39.95 -17.86 -21.42
C THR A 305 39.06 -16.64 -21.66
N THR A 306 39.51 -15.54 -21.03
CA THR A 306 39.63 -14.16 -21.55
C THR A 306 38.37 -13.42 -22.02
N ALA A 307 37.78 -12.62 -21.13
CA ALA A 307 37.25 -11.28 -21.44
C ALA A 307 37.10 -10.46 -20.14
N GLN A 308 37.43 -9.17 -20.19
CA GLN A 308 37.39 -8.24 -19.06
C GLN A 308 35.96 -8.07 -18.51
N HIS A 309 35.79 -8.21 -17.19
CA HIS A 309 34.54 -7.90 -16.49
C HIS A 309 34.32 -6.39 -16.28
N PRO A 310 33.12 -5.82 -16.56
CA PRO A 310 32.69 -4.54 -16.02
C PRO A 310 31.94 -4.70 -14.67
N LYS A 311 31.96 -3.62 -13.88
CA LYS A 311 31.56 -3.56 -12.45
C LYS A 311 30.04 -3.51 -12.23
N SER A 312 29.64 -3.89 -11.01
CA SER A 312 28.30 -4.07 -10.43
C SER A 312 27.39 -2.81 -10.33
N GLY A 313 27.01 -2.19 -11.46
CA GLY A 313 26.16 -0.97 -11.49
C GLY A 313 24.79 -1.07 -12.17
N GLY A 314 24.46 -2.19 -12.84
CA GLY A 314 23.44 -2.21 -13.91
C GLY A 314 21.96 -2.12 -13.50
N ALA A 315 21.55 -2.59 -12.33
CA ALA A 315 20.12 -2.67 -11.99
C ALA A 315 19.43 -1.29 -11.88
N ARG A 316 20.16 -0.25 -11.48
CA ARG A 316 19.65 1.12 -11.31
C ARG A 316 19.55 1.89 -12.64
N GLU A 317 20.37 1.54 -13.62
CA GLU A 317 20.35 2.14 -14.96
C GLU A 317 19.27 1.51 -15.86
N LEU A 318 18.84 0.28 -15.56
CA LEU A 318 17.85 -0.48 -16.34
C LEU A 318 16.38 -0.17 -16.01
N LEU A 319 16.06 0.20 -14.76
CA LEU A 319 14.68 0.50 -14.34
C LEU A 319 14.25 1.95 -14.64
N LEU A 320 15.20 2.89 -14.69
CA LEU A 320 14.94 4.31 -14.91
C LEU A 320 14.15 4.60 -16.21
N PRO A 321 14.50 4.00 -17.37
CA PRO A 321 13.83 4.28 -18.65
C PRO A 321 12.36 3.84 -18.71
N LEU A 322 12.01 2.73 -18.04
CA LEU A 322 10.64 2.18 -18.01
C LEU A 322 9.70 3.05 -17.16
N ILE A 323 10.21 3.60 -16.06
CA ILE A 323 9.48 4.54 -15.21
C ILE A 323 9.39 5.92 -15.88
N THR A 324 10.37 6.34 -16.70
CA THR A 324 10.29 7.63 -17.39
C THR A 324 9.37 7.64 -18.61
N ASN A 325 9.24 6.53 -19.34
CA ASN A 325 8.49 6.50 -20.60
C ASN A 325 6.96 6.36 -20.42
N ASN A 326 6.48 5.75 -19.34
CA ASN A 326 5.03 5.67 -19.07
C ASN A 326 4.40 6.97 -18.56
N TRP A 327 5.20 7.94 -18.11
CA TRP A 327 4.70 9.16 -17.48
C TRP A 327 4.76 10.39 -18.41
N SER A 328 5.32 10.25 -19.62
CA SER A 328 5.41 11.37 -20.59
C SER A 328 4.15 11.56 -21.44
N GLN A 329 3.18 10.64 -21.40
CA GLN A 329 1.95 10.72 -22.22
C GLN A 329 0.72 11.25 -21.46
N SER A 330 0.84 11.57 -20.17
CA SER A 330 -0.31 12.00 -19.33
C SER A 330 -0.26 13.48 -18.92
N THR A 331 0.67 14.27 -19.47
CA THR A 331 0.74 15.72 -19.26
C THR A 331 0.33 16.47 -20.52
N VAL A 332 -0.98 16.62 -20.70
CA VAL A 332 -1.63 17.83 -21.24
C VAL A 332 -2.83 18.12 -20.37
#